data_AF-A0AAD3SBS9-F1
#
_entry.id   AF-A0AAD3SBS9-F1
#
_cell.length_a   1.000
_cell.length_b   1.000
_cell.length_c   1.000
_cell.angle_alpha   90.00
_cell.angle_beta   90.00
_cell.angle_gamma   90.00
#
_symmetry.space_group_name_H-M   'P 1'
#
loop_
_entity.id
_entity.type
_entity.pdbx_description
1 polymer ?
#
loop_
_entity_poly.entity_id
_entity_poly.type
_entity_poly.pdbx_seq_one_letter_code
_entity_poly.pdbx_strand_id
1 'polypeptide(L)'
;MGNTEDGKNISASVKSGGKKKELKKETGLGLTNKKDENFGEWYSEVVVNAEMIEYYDISGCYILRPWTMAIWETMQEFFDAEIKKMKIKNCYFPLFVSPGVLQKEKDHIEGFAPEVAWVTKSGQSDLEVPIAIRPTSETVMYPYYSKWIRGHRDLPLKLNQWCNVVRWEFSHPTPFIRSREFLWQEGHTAFATQEEADTEVLEILELYRQIYEDYLAVPVIKGKKSELEKFAGGFYTTSVEAFIPNTGRGIQGATSHCLGQNFAKMFDITFENDKGEKAMVWQNSWAYSTRTIGVMVMVHGDDKGLVLPPKVAAVQVIVVPVPFKDADTQAIFDACVSTVKTLSEAGLRVETDLRDNYSPGWKYSHWEMKGVPLRIEIGPKDLAKSQVRVVRRDTSDKTDIPMAKEMMVDQVKEILDKIQQNLLNVAKQKRDECIKKIRTWDEFVEALGQKKLILAPWCDEEEVEKDVKARTKGEMGAAKTLCTPFDQPVLEEGTLCFASGKPARKWTYWGRSY
;
A
#
# COMPACT_ATOMS: atom_id res chain seq x y z
N MET A 1 -24.50 -23.00 59.52
CA MET A 1 -24.54 -24.27 60.27
C MET A 1 -25.91 -24.88 60.04
N GLY A 2 -25.98 -26.19 59.75
CA GLY A 2 -27.21 -26.91 59.36
C GLY A 2 -27.59 -26.62 57.90
N ASN A 3 -27.72 -27.58 56.97
CA ASN A 3 -28.46 -28.87 56.95
C ASN A 3 -29.99 -28.66 56.98
N THR A 4 -30.81 -29.37 56.18
CA THR A 4 -30.55 -30.50 55.27
C THR A 4 -31.70 -30.68 54.25
N GLU A 5 -31.48 -31.55 53.26
CA GLU A 5 -32.51 -32.43 52.63
C GLU A 5 -33.64 -31.76 51.80
N ASP A 6 -34.23 -32.41 50.78
CA ASP A 6 -33.98 -33.73 50.22
C ASP A 6 -34.31 -33.77 48.71
N GLY A 7 -33.78 -34.76 47.99
CA GLY A 7 -34.08 -34.95 46.56
C GLY A 7 -34.98 -36.17 46.29
N LYS A 8 -35.66 -36.18 45.14
CA LYS A 8 -35.88 -37.42 44.36
C LYS A 8 -36.35 -37.19 42.92
N ASN A 9 -35.80 -38.02 42.04
CA ASN A 9 -36.15 -38.19 40.63
C ASN A 9 -37.54 -38.85 40.46
N ILE A 10 -38.15 -38.75 39.26
CA ILE A 10 -38.24 -39.86 38.27
C ILE A 10 -39.21 -39.55 37.10
N SER A 11 -38.87 -40.09 35.93
CA SER A 11 -39.69 -40.43 34.74
C SER A 11 -39.95 -39.38 33.64
N ALA A 12 -39.49 -39.78 32.45
CA ALA A 12 -39.57 -39.10 31.17
C ALA A 12 -40.82 -39.48 30.34
N SER A 13 -41.23 -38.55 29.46
CA SER A 13 -41.89 -38.80 28.14
C SER A 13 -41.94 -37.45 27.38
N VAL A 14 -42.05 -37.29 26.05
CA VAL A 14 -42.01 -38.18 24.87
C VAL A 14 -41.02 -37.56 23.84
N LYS A 15 -40.55 -38.31 22.83
CA LYS A 15 -39.78 -37.76 21.68
C LYS A 15 -40.64 -36.87 20.77
N SER A 16 -40.07 -35.79 20.23
CA SER A 16 -40.45 -35.26 18.91
C SER A 16 -39.20 -34.97 18.08
N GLY A 17 -39.25 -35.28 16.78
CA GLY A 17 -38.08 -35.26 15.92
C GLY A 17 -37.85 -33.90 15.25
N GLY A 18 -36.71 -33.28 15.52
CA GLY A 18 -36.19 -32.14 14.76
C GLY A 18 -34.94 -32.54 13.98
N LYS A 19 -34.91 -32.29 12.66
CA LYS A 19 -33.67 -32.41 11.87
C LYS A 19 -32.62 -31.47 12.47
N LYS A 20 -31.54 -32.01 13.06
CA LYS A 20 -30.36 -31.20 13.38
C LYS A 20 -29.80 -30.64 12.07
N LYS A 21 -29.90 -29.32 11.87
CA LYS A 21 -28.96 -28.62 10.99
C LYS A 21 -27.56 -28.97 11.49
N GLU A 22 -26.69 -29.43 10.60
CA GLU A 22 -25.27 -29.48 10.91
C GLU A 22 -24.79 -28.04 11.13
N LEU A 23 -24.51 -27.71 12.39
CA LEU A 23 -23.70 -26.56 12.73
C LEU A 23 -22.33 -26.79 12.10
N LYS A 24 -21.97 -25.96 11.11
CA LYS A 24 -20.58 -25.88 10.64
C LYS A 24 -19.70 -25.70 11.88
N LYS A 25 -18.74 -26.61 12.09
CA LYS A 25 -17.66 -26.35 13.06
C LYS A 25 -16.92 -25.12 12.58
N GLU A 26 -17.08 -24.01 13.29
CA GLU A 26 -16.28 -22.82 13.06
C GLU A 26 -14.80 -23.19 13.25
N THR A 27 -13.96 -22.77 12.30
CA THR A 27 -12.55 -23.22 12.23
C THR A 27 -11.65 -22.54 13.26
N GLY A 28 -12.19 -21.65 14.10
CA GLY A 28 -11.43 -20.80 15.02
C GLY A 28 -10.60 -19.70 14.34
N LEU A 29 -10.71 -19.57 13.01
CA LEU A 29 -9.92 -18.68 12.16
C LEU A 29 -10.75 -17.55 11.51
N GLY A 30 -11.96 -17.29 12.00
CA GLY A 30 -12.79 -16.20 11.49
C GLY A 30 -12.34 -14.85 12.05
N LEU A 31 -12.56 -13.78 11.29
CA LEU A 31 -12.51 -12.42 11.83
C LEU A 31 -13.68 -12.22 12.81
N THR A 32 -13.47 -11.45 13.87
CA THR A 32 -14.54 -11.05 14.80
C THR A 32 -15.15 -9.71 14.42
N ASN A 33 -14.38 -8.86 13.73
CA ASN A 33 -14.82 -7.56 13.25
C ASN A 33 -15.09 -7.59 11.73
N LYS A 34 -16.21 -6.98 11.28
CA LYS A 34 -16.50 -6.82 9.85
C LYS A 34 -15.94 -5.51 9.30
N LYS A 35 -15.54 -5.51 8.03
CA LYS A 35 -14.90 -4.38 7.34
C LYS A 35 -15.73 -3.10 7.36
N ASP A 36 -17.05 -3.22 7.16
CA ASP A 36 -17.97 -2.07 7.09
C ASP A 36 -18.51 -1.63 8.46
N GLU A 37 -18.37 -2.46 9.50
CA GLU A 37 -18.85 -2.17 10.86
C GLU A 37 -17.75 -1.58 11.75
N ASN A 38 -16.55 -2.19 11.73
CA ASN A 38 -15.41 -1.75 12.53
C ASN A 38 -14.10 -1.89 11.75
N PHE A 39 -13.91 -1.01 10.77
CA PHE A 39 -12.78 -1.04 9.84
C PHE A 39 -11.39 -1.05 10.52
N GLY A 40 -11.25 -0.38 11.68
CA GLY A 40 -9.97 -0.30 12.40
C GLY A 40 -9.54 -1.64 12.96
N GLU A 41 -10.42 -2.27 13.74
CA GLU A 41 -10.14 -3.60 14.31
C GLU A 41 -10.15 -4.69 13.24
N TRP A 42 -11.03 -4.62 12.24
CA TRP A 42 -10.99 -5.50 11.06
C TRP A 42 -9.60 -5.47 10.39
N TYR A 43 -9.04 -4.28 10.15
CA TYR A 43 -7.73 -4.15 9.52
C TYR A 43 -6.61 -4.77 10.39
N SER A 44 -6.63 -4.50 11.70
CA SER A 44 -5.70 -5.10 12.67
C SER A 44 -5.79 -6.63 12.70
N GLU A 45 -7.00 -7.19 12.76
CA GLU A 45 -7.22 -8.63 12.71
C GLU A 45 -6.71 -9.24 11.40
N VAL A 46 -6.98 -8.61 10.25
CA VAL A 46 -6.53 -9.12 8.94
C VAL A 46 -5.01 -9.19 8.85
N VAL A 47 -4.28 -8.13 9.21
CA VAL A 47 -2.82 -8.11 9.06
C VAL A 47 -2.10 -9.04 10.04
N VAL A 48 -2.70 -9.33 11.21
CA VAL A 48 -2.17 -10.31 12.16
C VAL A 48 -2.55 -11.74 11.75
N ASN A 49 -3.83 -12.01 11.52
CA ASN A 49 -4.34 -13.38 11.25
C ASN A 49 -3.90 -13.92 9.88
N ALA A 50 -3.63 -13.05 8.89
CA ALA A 50 -2.98 -13.44 7.64
C ALA A 50 -1.46 -13.68 7.76
N GLU A 51 -0.88 -13.40 8.94
CA GLU A 51 0.55 -13.44 9.25
C GLU A 51 1.39 -12.46 8.42
N MET A 52 0.85 -11.26 8.16
CA MET A 52 1.58 -10.18 7.50
C MET A 52 2.52 -9.46 8.46
N ILE A 53 2.07 -9.20 9.69
CA ILE A 53 2.88 -8.54 10.72
C ILE A 53 2.83 -9.28 12.06
N GLU A 54 3.79 -8.94 12.92
CA GLU A 54 3.67 -9.11 14.37
C GLU A 54 3.72 -7.71 15.02
N TYR A 55 2.96 -7.48 16.09
CA TYR A 55 3.10 -6.27 16.89
C TYR A 55 4.44 -6.31 17.65
N TYR A 56 5.20 -5.22 17.61
CA TYR A 56 6.43 -5.09 18.37
C TYR A 56 6.19 -4.39 19.72
N ASP A 57 7.10 -4.57 20.68
CA ASP A 57 7.01 -3.97 22.01
C ASP A 57 7.20 -2.45 21.99
N ILE A 58 7.95 -1.93 21.01
CA ILE A 58 8.02 -0.50 20.70
C ILE A 58 6.77 -0.09 19.89
N SER A 59 5.90 0.71 20.54
CA SER A 59 4.70 1.28 19.92
C SER A 59 5.01 2.01 18.61
N GLY A 60 4.29 1.62 17.55
CA GLY A 60 4.44 2.15 16.20
C GLY A 60 5.49 1.43 15.33
N CYS A 61 6.17 0.42 15.88
CA CYS A 61 7.00 -0.50 15.11
C CYS A 61 6.30 -1.86 14.96
N TYR A 62 6.57 -2.56 13.86
CA TYR A 62 5.90 -3.82 13.50
C TYR A 62 6.92 -4.74 12.83
N ILE A 63 6.93 -6.03 13.20
CA ILE A 63 7.77 -7.01 12.50
C ILE A 63 7.10 -7.36 11.18
N LEU A 64 7.77 -7.10 10.06
CA LEU A 64 7.28 -7.48 8.74
C LEU A 64 7.59 -8.97 8.51
N ARG A 65 6.56 -9.82 8.58
CA ARG A 65 6.71 -11.28 8.43
C ARG A 65 6.90 -11.66 6.95
N PRO A 66 7.38 -12.88 6.62
CA PRO A 66 7.68 -13.27 5.23
C PRO A 66 6.53 -13.07 4.22
N TRP A 67 5.27 -13.19 4.66
CA TRP A 67 4.09 -12.94 3.82
C TRP A 67 4.02 -11.49 3.30
N THR A 68 4.51 -10.54 4.10
CA THR A 68 4.67 -9.13 3.72
C THR A 68 5.95 -8.91 2.92
N MET A 69 7.06 -9.50 3.34
CA MET A 69 8.35 -9.27 2.68
C MET A 69 8.32 -9.73 1.22
N ALA A 70 7.67 -10.84 0.90
CA ALA A 70 7.50 -11.28 -0.48
C ALA A 70 6.74 -10.25 -1.37
N ILE A 71 5.77 -9.51 -0.81
CA ILE A 71 5.06 -8.43 -1.51
C ILE A 71 6.02 -7.24 -1.72
N TRP A 72 6.78 -6.87 -0.69
CA TRP A 72 7.78 -5.80 -0.76
C TRP A 72 8.87 -6.10 -1.79
N GLU A 73 9.44 -7.31 -1.74
CA GLU A 73 10.46 -7.81 -2.66
C GLU A 73 9.95 -7.84 -4.09
N THR A 74 8.71 -8.28 -4.35
CA THR A 74 8.11 -8.26 -5.70
C THR A 74 8.02 -6.83 -6.27
N MET A 75 7.59 -5.85 -5.45
CA MET A 75 7.53 -4.45 -5.89
C MET A 75 8.92 -3.85 -6.07
N GLN A 76 9.86 -4.21 -5.18
CA GLN A 76 11.25 -3.79 -5.24
C GLN A 76 11.92 -4.31 -6.52
N GLU A 77 11.82 -5.60 -6.84
CA GLU A 77 12.37 -6.20 -8.07
C GLU A 77 11.87 -5.50 -9.34
N PHE A 78 10.56 -5.24 -9.42
CA PHE A 78 9.96 -4.49 -10.53
C PHE A 78 10.54 -3.08 -10.63
N PHE A 79 10.39 -2.29 -9.57
CA PHE A 79 10.73 -0.87 -9.61
C PHE A 79 12.24 -0.66 -9.81
N ASP A 80 13.07 -1.50 -9.16
CA ASP A 80 14.53 -1.51 -9.28
C ASP A 80 15.01 -1.89 -10.70
N ALA A 81 14.26 -2.75 -11.41
CA ALA A 81 14.53 -3.06 -12.81
C ALA A 81 14.17 -1.89 -13.75
N GLU A 82 13.04 -1.21 -13.52
CA GLU A 82 12.62 -0.07 -14.35
C GLU A 82 13.54 1.15 -14.18
N ILE A 83 13.87 1.56 -12.95
CA ILE A 83 14.77 2.71 -12.72
C ILE A 83 16.19 2.46 -13.27
N LYS A 84 16.65 1.20 -13.35
CA LYS A 84 17.92 0.86 -14.03
C LYS A 84 17.88 1.10 -15.53
N LYS A 85 16.73 0.91 -16.21
CA LYS A 85 16.56 1.28 -17.63
C LYS A 85 16.69 2.80 -17.80
N MET A 86 16.22 3.57 -16.82
CA MET A 86 16.39 5.03 -16.73
C MET A 86 17.82 5.46 -16.31
N LYS A 87 18.76 4.50 -16.21
CA LYS A 87 20.18 4.67 -15.82
C LYS A 87 20.39 5.15 -14.37
N ILE A 88 19.37 5.01 -13.51
CA ILE A 88 19.45 5.35 -12.10
C ILE A 88 20.22 4.24 -11.37
N LYS A 89 21.15 4.63 -10.49
CA LYS A 89 22.05 3.70 -9.80
C LYS A 89 21.70 3.58 -8.33
N ASN A 90 21.63 2.36 -7.82
CA ASN A 90 21.53 2.15 -6.39
C ASN A 90 22.82 2.58 -5.68
N CYS A 91 22.64 3.19 -4.51
CA CYS A 91 23.67 3.56 -3.57
C CYS A 91 23.17 3.25 -2.15
N TYR A 92 24.00 3.51 -1.14
CA TYR A 92 23.58 3.44 0.25
C TYR A 92 24.32 4.51 1.06
N PHE A 93 23.57 5.45 1.61
CA PHE A 93 24.08 6.44 2.54
C PHE A 93 23.83 5.98 4.00
N PRO A 94 24.69 6.38 4.96
CA PRO A 94 24.52 6.02 6.36
C PRO A 94 23.16 6.42 6.95
N LEU A 95 22.70 5.65 7.93
CA LEU A 95 21.49 5.94 8.73
C LEU A 95 21.64 7.20 9.61
N PHE A 96 22.89 7.58 9.92
CA PHE A 96 23.24 8.59 10.90
C PHE A 96 23.55 9.95 10.28
N VAL A 97 23.00 11.01 10.87
CA VAL A 97 23.14 12.40 10.43
C VAL A 97 23.68 13.26 11.57
N SER A 98 24.67 14.12 11.31
CA SER A 98 25.18 15.04 12.33
C SER A 98 24.25 16.25 12.51
N PRO A 99 24.15 16.83 13.73
CA PRO A 99 23.24 17.94 13.98
C PRO A 99 23.54 19.16 13.11
N GLY A 100 24.82 19.45 12.88
CA GLY A 100 25.24 20.61 12.09
C GLY A 100 24.87 20.54 10.61
N VAL A 101 24.69 19.33 10.06
CA VAL A 101 24.21 19.16 8.68
C VAL A 101 22.69 19.16 8.64
N LEU A 102 22.04 18.47 9.58
CA LEU A 102 20.57 18.48 9.72
C LEU A 102 20.04 19.92 9.89
N GLN A 103 20.68 20.72 10.75
CA GLN A 103 20.29 22.12 11.00
C GLN A 103 20.47 23.08 9.81
N LYS A 104 21.11 22.68 8.70
CA LYS A 104 21.11 23.49 7.48
C LYS A 104 19.71 23.58 6.85
N GLU A 105 18.88 22.58 7.11
CA GLU A 105 17.54 22.46 6.56
C GLU A 105 16.46 23.00 7.53
N LYS A 106 16.83 23.85 8.50
CA LYS A 106 15.96 24.34 9.58
C LYS A 106 14.58 24.80 9.10
N ASP A 107 14.54 25.59 8.03
CA ASP A 107 13.29 26.16 7.47
C ASP A 107 12.36 25.11 6.84
N HIS A 108 12.85 23.90 6.54
CA HIS A 108 12.01 22.75 6.12
C HIS A 108 11.80 21.74 7.27
N ILE A 109 12.70 21.75 8.26
CA ILE A 109 12.66 20.89 9.45
C ILE A 109 11.73 21.43 10.55
N GLU A 110 11.26 22.67 10.53
CA GLU A 110 10.31 23.16 11.56
C GLU A 110 9.07 22.25 11.74
N GLY A 111 8.62 21.54 10.68
CA GLY A 111 7.58 20.52 10.78
C GLY A 111 8.06 19.13 11.28
N PHE A 112 9.32 18.78 11.05
CA PHE A 112 9.90 17.46 11.36
C PHE A 112 10.73 17.44 12.66
N ALA A 113 11.11 18.59 13.21
CA ALA A 113 11.90 18.73 14.43
C ALA A 113 11.44 17.86 15.61
N PRO A 114 10.12 17.71 15.90
CA PRO A 114 9.68 16.83 16.99
C PRO A 114 9.71 15.33 16.61
N GLU A 115 9.76 14.98 15.31
CA GLU A 115 9.80 13.59 14.82
C GLU A 115 11.23 13.00 14.75
N VAL A 116 12.29 13.81 14.91
CA VAL A 116 13.67 13.33 14.79
C VAL A 116 14.07 12.48 16.00
N ALA A 117 14.42 11.21 15.76
CA ALA A 117 15.01 10.35 16.77
C ALA A 117 16.52 10.61 16.92
N TRP A 118 16.98 10.75 18.16
CA TRP A 118 18.38 11.09 18.50
C TRP A 118 19.07 9.96 19.26
N VAL A 119 20.26 9.59 18.80
CA VAL A 119 21.23 8.78 19.54
C VAL A 119 22.09 9.72 20.38
N THR A 120 22.03 9.58 21.70
CA THR A 120 22.78 10.41 22.65
C THR A 120 23.84 9.63 23.44
N LYS A 121 23.82 8.30 23.39
CA LYS A 121 24.71 7.41 24.14
C LYS A 121 25.29 6.29 23.29
N SER A 122 26.50 5.85 23.63
CA SER A 122 27.11 4.61 23.17
C SER A 122 27.45 3.73 24.38
N GLY A 123 26.75 2.61 24.53
CA GLY A 123 26.79 1.81 25.76
C GLY A 123 26.27 2.63 26.95
N GLN A 124 27.15 2.97 27.89
CA GLN A 124 26.83 3.81 29.06
C GLN A 124 27.45 5.23 28.98
N SER A 125 28.23 5.53 27.94
CA SER A 125 28.88 6.83 27.76
C SER A 125 28.02 7.75 26.91
N ASP A 126 27.85 9.00 27.33
CA ASP A 126 27.26 10.06 26.52
C ASP A 126 28.15 10.39 25.31
N LEU A 127 27.51 10.69 24.17
CA LEU A 127 28.20 11.21 22.99
C LEU A 127 28.46 12.71 23.17
N GLU A 128 29.68 13.17 22.83
CA GLU A 128 30.05 14.60 22.84
C GLU A 128 29.10 15.45 21.99
N VAL A 129 28.64 14.88 20.86
CA VAL A 129 27.65 15.47 19.97
C VAL A 129 26.58 14.41 19.67
N PRO A 130 25.29 14.65 19.99
CA PRO A 130 24.19 13.76 19.60
C PRO A 130 24.14 13.52 18.09
N ILE A 131 23.63 12.36 17.68
CA ILE A 131 23.54 11.96 16.27
C ILE A 131 22.07 11.67 15.94
N ALA A 132 21.55 12.25 14.87
CA ALA A 132 20.19 11.97 14.42
C ALA A 132 20.12 10.67 13.61
N ILE A 133 19.02 9.95 13.74
CA ILE A 133 18.61 8.91 12.79
C ILE A 133 17.87 9.62 11.65
N ARG A 134 18.17 9.30 10.39
CA ARG A 134 17.55 10.00 9.24
C ARG A 134 16.01 9.85 9.22
N PRO A 135 15.24 10.96 9.17
CA PRO A 135 13.84 10.93 8.77
C PRO A 135 13.70 10.93 7.24
N THR A 136 14.73 11.39 6.52
CA THR A 136 14.87 11.50 5.06
C THR A 136 16.36 11.75 4.73
N SER A 137 16.83 11.48 3.51
CA SER A 137 18.27 11.53 3.20
C SER A 137 18.78 12.79 2.47
N GLU A 138 17.95 13.81 2.19
CA GLU A 138 18.38 15.09 1.59
C GLU A 138 19.63 15.67 2.28
N THR A 139 19.58 15.84 3.61
CA THR A 139 20.70 16.34 4.41
C THR A 139 21.90 15.40 4.44
N VAL A 140 21.72 14.10 4.18
CA VAL A 140 22.79 13.10 4.16
C VAL A 140 23.50 13.08 2.80
N MET A 141 22.76 13.24 1.71
CA MET A 141 23.23 13.07 0.33
C MET A 141 23.77 14.36 -0.29
N TYR A 142 23.07 15.47 -0.10
CA TYR A 142 23.36 16.73 -0.80
C TYR A 142 24.72 17.39 -0.48
N PRO A 143 25.30 17.26 0.74
CA PRO A 143 26.70 17.65 1.01
C PRO A 143 27.76 16.85 0.23
N TYR A 144 27.38 15.75 -0.41
CA TYR A 144 28.25 14.95 -1.29
C TYR A 144 27.94 15.20 -2.77
N TYR A 145 26.70 15.56 -3.12
CA TYR A 145 26.36 16.00 -4.48
C TYR A 145 27.18 17.23 -4.87
N SER A 146 27.34 18.23 -4.00
CA SER A 146 28.23 19.39 -4.22
C SER A 146 29.73 19.06 -4.20
N LYS A 147 30.11 17.81 -3.88
CA LYS A 147 31.49 17.31 -4.01
C LYS A 147 31.72 16.54 -5.31
N TRP A 148 30.70 15.82 -5.76
CA TRP A 148 30.77 14.94 -6.93
C TRP A 148 30.45 15.67 -8.24
N ILE A 149 29.55 16.65 -8.20
CA ILE A 149 29.18 17.47 -9.36
C ILE A 149 30.15 18.66 -9.41
N ARG A 150 30.83 18.84 -10.54
CA ARG A 150 31.78 19.93 -10.82
C ARG A 150 31.50 20.61 -12.15
N GLY A 151 31.20 19.85 -13.20
CA GLY A 151 30.86 20.34 -14.53
C GLY A 151 29.63 19.65 -15.12
N HIS A 152 29.16 20.15 -16.26
CA HIS A 152 28.05 19.58 -17.04
C HIS A 152 28.22 18.08 -17.34
N ARG A 153 29.47 17.58 -17.42
CA ARG A 153 29.80 16.16 -17.68
C ARG A 153 29.50 15.21 -16.53
N ASP A 154 29.31 15.74 -15.32
CA ASP A 154 28.92 14.96 -14.14
C ASP A 154 27.39 14.79 -14.04
N LEU A 155 26.65 15.41 -14.97
CA LEU A 155 25.19 15.41 -15.02
C LEU A 155 24.67 14.57 -16.21
N PRO A 156 23.49 13.94 -16.08
CA PRO A 156 22.68 13.88 -14.87
C PRO A 156 23.24 12.89 -13.84
N LEU A 157 23.32 13.30 -12.57
CA LEU A 157 23.58 12.39 -11.46
C LEU A 157 22.25 11.77 -11.03
N LYS A 158 22.11 10.45 -11.13
CA LYS A 158 20.86 9.76 -10.79
C LYS A 158 21.08 8.61 -9.81
N LEU A 159 20.62 8.77 -8.56
CA LEU A 159 20.80 7.78 -7.50
C LEU A 159 19.47 7.35 -6.86
N ASN A 160 19.44 6.12 -6.35
CA ASN A 160 18.36 5.58 -5.53
C ASN A 160 18.97 4.85 -4.33
N GLN A 161 18.25 4.73 -3.22
CA GLN A 161 18.59 3.76 -2.17
C GLN A 161 17.33 3.07 -1.63
N TRP A 162 17.49 1.80 -1.26
CA TRP A 162 16.50 1.00 -0.55
C TRP A 162 16.90 0.93 0.92
N CYS A 163 16.04 1.37 1.84
CA CYS A 163 16.38 1.43 3.25
C CYS A 163 15.18 1.60 4.18
N ASN A 164 15.45 1.60 5.49
CA ASN A 164 14.55 2.13 6.51
C ASN A 164 14.80 3.62 6.78
N VAL A 165 13.77 4.28 7.29
CA VAL A 165 13.81 5.60 7.93
C VAL A 165 13.01 5.57 9.23
N VAL A 166 13.33 6.49 10.15
CA VAL A 166 12.64 6.62 11.44
C VAL A 166 12.05 8.02 11.57
N ARG A 167 10.75 8.08 11.86
CA ARG A 167 10.00 9.31 12.17
C ARG A 167 9.17 9.06 13.42
N TRP A 168 9.40 9.82 14.48
CA TRP A 168 8.75 9.62 15.77
C TRP A 168 7.32 10.19 15.81
N GLU A 169 6.47 9.64 14.97
CA GLU A 169 5.08 10.03 14.80
C GLU A 169 4.30 10.04 16.13
N PHE A 170 3.62 11.18 16.36
CA PHE A 170 2.76 11.44 17.51
C PHE A 170 1.30 11.04 17.27
N SER A 171 0.91 10.91 16.00
CA SER A 171 -0.39 10.38 15.60
C SER A 171 -0.51 8.90 15.99
N HIS A 172 -1.74 8.40 16.14
CA HIS A 172 -1.97 6.98 16.39
C HIS A 172 -1.37 6.14 15.23
N PRO A 173 -0.40 5.24 15.51
CA PRO A 173 0.25 4.47 14.46
C PRO A 173 -0.70 3.40 13.93
N THR A 174 -0.54 3.04 12.66
CA THR A 174 -1.35 2.02 11.99
C THR A 174 -0.40 1.18 11.12
N PRO A 175 -0.42 -0.17 11.22
CA PRO A 175 0.45 -1.04 10.44
C PRO A 175 0.46 -0.64 8.97
N PHE A 176 1.65 -0.55 8.37
CA PHE A 176 1.92 -0.05 7.00
C PHE A 176 1.60 1.43 6.75
N ILE A 177 0.42 1.90 7.13
CA ILE A 177 -0.09 3.23 6.75
C ILE A 177 0.73 4.35 7.42
N ARG A 178 1.04 4.20 8.70
CA ARG A 178 1.81 5.16 9.50
C ARG A 178 2.50 4.42 10.64
N SER A 179 3.73 4.00 10.41
CA SER A 179 4.63 3.41 11.42
C SER A 179 5.80 4.34 11.71
N ARG A 180 6.45 4.17 12.86
CA ARG A 180 7.61 4.99 13.27
C ARG A 180 8.88 4.58 12.56
N GLU A 181 9.02 3.30 12.27
CA GLU A 181 10.00 2.77 11.32
C GLU A 181 9.24 2.20 10.12
N PHE A 182 9.71 2.48 8.91
CA PHE A 182 9.19 1.87 7.69
C PHE A 182 10.29 1.67 6.66
N LEU A 183 10.13 0.63 5.83
CA LEU A 183 10.93 0.45 4.63
C LEU A 183 10.38 1.35 3.52
N TRP A 184 11.30 1.95 2.77
CA TRP A 184 11.02 2.71 1.57
C TRP A 184 12.14 2.57 0.54
N GLN A 185 11.95 3.17 -0.62
CA GLN A 185 13.10 3.73 -1.32
C GLN A 185 13.03 5.26 -1.28
N GLU A 186 14.18 5.87 -1.56
CA GLU A 186 14.27 7.29 -1.89
C GLU A 186 15.23 7.45 -3.07
N GLY A 187 14.71 8.06 -4.14
CA GLY A 187 15.47 8.46 -5.30
C GLY A 187 15.81 9.94 -5.23
N HIS A 188 17.04 10.28 -5.59
CA HIS A 188 17.53 11.65 -5.64
C HIS A 188 18.36 11.83 -6.90
N THR A 189 18.07 12.88 -7.65
CA THR A 189 18.71 13.13 -8.95
C THR A 189 19.03 14.61 -9.13
N ALA A 190 19.98 14.91 -10.02
CA ALA A 190 20.43 16.26 -10.35
C ALA A 190 20.71 16.38 -11.85
N PHE A 191 20.22 17.47 -12.44
CA PHE A 191 20.19 17.76 -13.88
C PHE A 191 20.75 19.15 -14.19
N ALA A 192 21.10 19.37 -15.46
CA ALA A 192 21.51 20.68 -15.93
C ALA A 192 20.31 21.63 -16.14
N THR A 193 19.15 21.08 -16.55
CA THR A 193 17.96 21.86 -16.92
C THR A 193 16.70 21.45 -16.15
N GLN A 194 15.71 22.34 -16.12
CA GLN A 194 14.38 22.04 -15.58
C GLN A 194 13.65 20.98 -16.42
N GLU A 195 13.80 21.00 -17.75
CA GLU A 195 13.07 20.11 -18.67
C GLU A 195 13.42 18.63 -18.45
N GLU A 196 14.70 18.33 -18.24
CA GLU A 196 15.15 16.97 -17.88
C GLU A 196 14.61 16.53 -16.51
N ALA A 197 14.58 17.45 -15.53
CA ALA A 197 14.06 17.18 -14.19
C ALA A 197 12.55 16.92 -14.21
N ASP A 198 11.78 17.78 -14.88
CA ASP A 198 10.33 17.68 -15.04
C ASP A 198 9.93 16.40 -15.81
N THR A 199 10.75 15.97 -16.78
CA THR A 199 10.57 14.70 -17.49
C THR A 199 10.65 13.51 -16.54
N GLU A 200 11.74 13.40 -15.76
CA GLU A 200 11.91 12.27 -14.83
C GLU A 200 10.83 12.25 -13.73
N VAL A 201 10.38 13.41 -13.25
CA VAL A 201 9.30 13.48 -12.24
C VAL A 201 8.06 12.71 -12.70
N LEU A 202 7.69 12.87 -13.98
CA LEU A 202 6.52 12.22 -14.58
C LEU A 202 6.78 10.76 -14.95
N GLU A 203 8.00 10.40 -15.40
CA GLU A 203 8.39 9.01 -15.65
C GLU A 203 8.31 8.17 -14.36
N ILE A 204 8.88 8.67 -13.26
CA ILE A 204 8.82 8.00 -11.95
C ILE A 204 7.37 7.92 -11.43
N LEU A 205 6.57 8.97 -11.64
CA LEU A 205 5.16 8.95 -11.23
C LEU A 205 4.34 7.90 -12.00
N GLU A 206 4.68 7.63 -13.27
CA GLU A 206 4.08 6.52 -14.01
C GLU A 206 4.52 5.16 -13.48
N LEU A 207 5.80 4.97 -13.12
CA LEU A 207 6.23 3.75 -12.43
C LEU A 207 5.47 3.53 -11.11
N TYR A 208 5.17 4.59 -10.36
CA TYR A 208 4.31 4.49 -9.17
C TYR A 208 2.86 4.13 -9.50
N ARG A 209 2.28 4.64 -10.59
CA ARG A 209 0.98 4.15 -11.08
C ARG A 209 1.04 2.65 -11.39
N GLN A 210 2.12 2.18 -12.04
CA GLN A 210 2.33 0.76 -12.38
C GLN A 210 2.42 -0.14 -11.12
N ILE A 211 3.11 0.30 -10.05
CA ILE A 211 3.08 -0.42 -8.76
C ILE A 211 1.64 -0.57 -8.26
N TYR A 212 0.88 0.52 -8.20
CA TYR A 212 -0.47 0.51 -7.64
C TYR A 212 -1.46 -0.27 -8.51
N GLU A 213 -1.60 0.09 -9.79
CA GLU A 213 -2.65 -0.48 -10.66
C GLU A 213 -2.23 -1.82 -11.25
N ASP A 214 -1.01 -1.92 -11.76
CA ASP A 214 -0.62 -3.06 -12.60
C ASP A 214 -0.13 -4.23 -11.74
N TYR A 215 0.44 -3.99 -10.55
CA TYR A 215 0.85 -5.01 -9.57
C TYR A 215 -0.13 -5.17 -8.40
N LEU A 216 -0.48 -4.09 -7.70
CA LEU A 216 -1.36 -4.15 -6.52
C LEU A 216 -2.85 -4.13 -6.86
N ALA A 217 -3.25 -3.98 -8.13
CA ALA A 217 -4.65 -3.88 -8.56
C ALA A 217 -5.44 -2.75 -7.86
N VAL A 218 -4.76 -1.71 -7.37
CA VAL A 218 -5.34 -0.55 -6.68
C VAL A 218 -5.43 0.64 -7.65
N PRO A 219 -6.62 1.20 -7.92
CA PRO A 219 -6.77 2.39 -8.76
C PRO A 219 -6.21 3.62 -8.05
N VAL A 220 -5.45 4.44 -8.78
CA VAL A 220 -4.92 5.71 -8.27
C VAL A 220 -5.33 6.89 -9.15
N ILE A 221 -4.98 8.09 -8.70
CA ILE A 221 -5.15 9.34 -9.45
C ILE A 221 -3.80 10.06 -9.46
N LYS A 222 -3.20 10.22 -10.65
CA LYS A 222 -1.99 11.03 -10.84
C LYS A 222 -2.36 12.52 -10.84
N GLY A 223 -1.64 13.30 -10.05
CA GLY A 223 -1.84 14.75 -10.02
C GLY A 223 -0.75 15.55 -9.32
N LYS A 224 -0.93 16.87 -9.29
CA LYS A 224 -0.05 17.84 -8.62
C LYS A 224 -0.64 18.24 -7.26
N LYS A 225 0.16 18.34 -6.21
CA LYS A 225 -0.27 18.92 -4.92
C LYS A 225 -0.57 20.42 -5.05
N SER A 226 -1.34 20.98 -4.10
CA SER A 226 -1.42 22.43 -3.92
C SER A 226 -0.10 22.99 -3.39
N GLU A 227 0.04 24.32 -3.36
CA GLU A 227 1.19 24.96 -2.72
C GLU A 227 1.25 24.73 -1.20
N LEU A 228 0.11 24.46 -0.53
CA LEU A 228 0.05 24.17 0.91
C LEU A 228 0.37 22.71 1.25
N GLU A 229 0.06 21.77 0.35
CA GLU A 229 0.22 20.31 0.57
C GLU A 229 1.35 19.70 -0.28
N LYS A 230 2.17 20.52 -0.96
CA LYS A 230 3.44 20.09 -1.57
C LYS A 230 4.52 19.92 -0.49
N PHE A 231 5.62 19.26 -0.85
CA PHE A 231 6.82 19.26 0.00
C PHE A 231 7.41 20.68 0.08
N ALA A 232 7.68 21.17 1.30
CA ALA A 232 8.13 22.53 1.56
C ALA A 232 9.46 22.89 0.87
N GLY A 233 10.39 21.94 0.77
CA GLY A 233 11.63 22.11 -0.01
C GLY A 233 11.45 22.00 -1.53
N GLY A 234 10.27 21.60 -2.00
CA GLY A 234 9.97 21.36 -3.42
C GLY A 234 9.60 22.62 -4.19
N PHE A 235 10.04 22.71 -5.45
CA PHE A 235 9.46 23.65 -6.42
C PHE A 235 8.00 23.25 -6.69
N TYR A 236 7.75 21.98 -7.00
CA TYR A 236 6.43 21.38 -6.95
C TYR A 236 6.45 19.88 -6.60
N THR A 237 5.29 19.36 -6.19
CA THR A 237 5.10 17.93 -5.89
C THR A 237 4.02 17.32 -6.77
N THR A 238 4.28 16.13 -7.28
CA THR A 238 3.30 15.24 -7.91
C THR A 238 3.09 14.01 -7.04
N SER A 239 1.90 13.40 -7.13
CA SER A 239 1.56 12.22 -6.33
C SER A 239 0.58 11.30 -7.05
N VAL A 240 0.57 10.05 -6.59
CA VAL A 240 -0.53 9.10 -6.84
C VAL A 240 -1.40 9.05 -5.59
N GLU A 241 -2.65 9.50 -5.72
CA GLU A 241 -3.64 9.45 -4.64
C GLU A 241 -4.51 8.19 -4.79
N ALA A 242 -4.55 7.37 -3.75
CA ALA A 242 -5.53 6.31 -3.59
C ALA A 242 -6.69 6.79 -2.69
N PHE A 243 -7.77 6.02 -2.64
CA PHE A 243 -8.94 6.33 -1.81
C PHE A 243 -9.49 5.06 -1.17
N ILE A 244 -9.89 5.15 0.10
CA ILE A 244 -10.44 4.04 0.89
C ILE A 244 -11.94 4.26 1.09
N PRO A 245 -12.83 3.58 0.34
CA PRO A 245 -14.28 3.83 0.40
C PRO A 245 -14.91 3.65 1.78
N ASN A 246 -14.50 2.61 2.53
CA ASN A 246 -15.08 2.28 3.83
C ASN A 246 -14.88 3.41 4.88
N THR A 247 -13.75 4.12 4.81
CA THR A 247 -13.42 5.23 5.73
C THR A 247 -13.68 6.61 5.15
N GLY A 248 -13.84 6.74 3.83
CA GLY A 248 -14.07 8.02 3.15
C GLY A 248 -12.84 8.91 3.12
N ARG A 249 -11.64 8.31 3.07
CA ARG A 249 -10.36 9.01 3.17
C ARG A 249 -9.51 8.78 1.93
N GLY A 250 -8.97 9.86 1.39
CA GLY A 250 -7.83 9.82 0.47
C GLY A 250 -6.57 9.38 1.22
N ILE A 251 -5.62 8.82 0.48
CA ILE A 251 -4.29 8.48 0.99
C ILE A 251 -3.26 8.65 -0.13
N GLN A 252 -2.25 9.48 0.14
CA GLN A 252 -1.11 9.64 -0.75
C GLN A 252 -0.30 8.35 -0.75
N GLY A 253 -0.22 7.72 -1.92
CA GLY A 253 0.39 6.41 -2.10
C GLY A 253 1.90 6.46 -2.36
N ALA A 254 2.33 7.40 -3.20
CA ALA A 254 3.73 7.70 -3.50
C ALA A 254 3.86 9.16 -3.97
N THR A 255 5.11 9.65 -4.06
CA THR A 255 5.40 11.07 -4.29
C THR A 255 6.61 11.26 -5.20
N SER A 256 6.50 12.21 -6.13
CA SER A 256 7.60 12.58 -7.03
C SER A 256 7.71 14.11 -7.13
N HIS A 257 8.83 14.65 -6.68
CA HIS A 257 9.06 16.07 -6.46
C HIS A 257 10.05 16.63 -7.49
N CYS A 258 9.70 17.73 -8.14
CA CYS A 258 10.72 18.64 -8.66
C CYS A 258 11.12 19.56 -7.51
N LEU A 259 12.37 19.44 -7.05
CA LEU A 259 12.94 20.27 -5.99
C LEU A 259 13.42 21.63 -6.53
N GLY A 260 13.45 21.79 -7.85
CA GLY A 260 14.01 22.96 -8.51
C GLY A 260 15.46 23.14 -8.11
N GLN A 261 15.80 24.36 -7.70
CA GLN A 261 17.14 24.73 -7.24
C GLN A 261 17.19 25.05 -5.73
N ASN A 262 16.17 24.69 -4.95
CA ASN A 262 16.07 25.06 -3.53
C ASN A 262 17.21 24.42 -2.71
N PHE A 263 17.35 23.10 -2.79
CA PHE A 263 18.44 22.38 -2.15
C PHE A 263 19.81 22.68 -2.78
N ALA A 264 19.87 22.94 -4.09
CA ALA A 264 21.09 23.35 -4.77
C ALA A 264 21.65 24.66 -4.19
N LYS A 265 20.80 25.63 -3.87
CA LYS A 265 21.17 26.86 -3.16
C LYS A 265 21.65 26.58 -1.73
N MET A 266 20.92 25.74 -0.98
CA MET A 266 21.21 25.42 0.42
C MET A 266 22.53 24.65 0.61
N PHE A 267 22.91 23.81 -0.35
CA PHE A 267 24.09 22.93 -0.28
C PHE A 267 25.24 23.30 -1.25
N ASP A 268 25.14 24.44 -1.95
CA ASP A 268 26.04 24.92 -3.04
C ASP A 268 26.29 23.84 -4.12
N ILE A 269 25.24 23.12 -4.52
CA ILE A 269 25.33 22.12 -5.59
C ILE A 269 25.29 22.85 -6.93
N THR A 270 26.47 22.99 -7.52
CA THR A 270 26.71 23.85 -8.69
C THR A 270 27.64 23.16 -9.68
N PHE A 271 27.55 23.56 -10.94
CA PHE A 271 28.32 22.98 -12.03
C PHE A 271 28.78 24.05 -13.03
N GLU A 272 29.89 23.80 -13.70
CA GLU A 272 30.34 24.57 -14.85
C GLU A 272 29.61 24.11 -16.13
N ASN A 273 28.84 25.00 -16.76
CA ASN A 273 28.11 24.71 -18.00
C ASN A 273 29.04 24.65 -19.24
N ASP A 274 28.50 24.36 -20.42
CA ASP A 274 29.28 24.28 -21.67
C ASP A 274 30.00 25.59 -22.08
N LYS A 275 29.68 26.71 -21.45
CA LYS A 275 30.26 28.04 -21.68
C LYS A 275 31.29 28.45 -20.62
N GLY A 276 31.55 27.61 -19.62
CA GLY A 276 32.43 27.94 -18.49
C GLY A 276 31.75 28.73 -17.37
N GLU A 277 30.42 28.85 -17.37
CA GLU A 277 29.66 29.63 -16.38
C GLU A 277 29.18 28.74 -15.22
N LYS A 278 29.26 29.24 -13.98
CA LYS A 278 28.77 28.54 -12.78
C LYS A 278 27.23 28.59 -12.73
N ALA A 279 26.58 27.43 -12.86
CA ALA A 279 25.13 27.25 -12.77
C ALA A 279 24.74 26.36 -11.56
N MET A 280 23.46 26.39 -11.17
CA MET A 280 22.89 25.51 -10.14
C MET A 280 22.11 24.37 -10.77
N VAL A 281 22.26 23.16 -10.22
CA VAL A 281 21.54 21.98 -10.69
C VAL A 281 20.04 22.06 -10.41
N TRP A 282 19.25 21.43 -11.28
CA TRP A 282 17.85 21.13 -11.02
C TRP A 282 17.74 19.74 -10.40
N GLN A 283 17.05 19.60 -9.27
CA GLN A 283 17.00 18.34 -8.53
C GLN A 283 15.59 17.76 -8.46
N ASN A 284 15.51 16.44 -8.35
CA ASN A 284 14.30 15.73 -7.95
C ASN A 284 14.55 14.91 -6.68
N SER A 285 13.47 14.64 -5.93
CA SER A 285 13.41 13.46 -5.05
C SER A 285 12.07 12.74 -5.20
N TRP A 286 12.05 11.42 -4.95
CA TRP A 286 10.85 10.60 -5.15
C TRP A 286 10.86 9.35 -4.27
N ALA A 287 9.70 9.05 -3.67
CA ALA A 287 9.55 7.99 -2.67
C ALA A 287 8.18 7.28 -2.67
N TYR A 288 8.21 5.98 -2.35
CA TYR A 288 7.11 5.15 -1.90
C TYR A 288 7.60 4.24 -0.75
N SER A 289 6.68 3.87 0.16
CA SER A 289 7.00 3.02 1.31
C SER A 289 6.08 1.80 1.39
N THR A 290 6.28 0.97 2.42
CA THR A 290 5.40 -0.16 2.77
C THR A 290 3.93 0.23 3.00
N ARG A 291 3.59 1.53 3.09
CA ARG A 291 2.21 2.05 2.98
C ARG A 291 1.46 1.48 1.76
N THR A 292 2.14 1.28 0.64
CA THR A 292 1.62 0.59 -0.56
C THR A 292 0.89 -0.71 -0.23
N ILE A 293 1.50 -1.55 0.61
CA ILE A 293 0.96 -2.84 1.06
C ILE A 293 -0.31 -2.60 1.90
N GLY A 294 -0.28 -1.66 2.85
CA GLY A 294 -1.44 -1.32 3.68
C GLY A 294 -2.64 -0.85 2.85
N VAL A 295 -2.41 -0.01 1.83
CA VAL A 295 -3.46 0.43 0.90
C VAL A 295 -4.06 -0.75 0.15
N MET A 296 -3.25 -1.67 -0.37
CA MET A 296 -3.73 -2.90 -1.03
C MET A 296 -4.60 -3.75 -0.08
N VAL A 297 -4.18 -3.96 1.17
CA VAL A 297 -4.98 -4.69 2.19
C VAL A 297 -6.32 -3.99 2.41
N MET A 298 -6.31 -2.67 2.60
CA MET A 298 -7.52 -1.86 2.83
C MET A 298 -8.49 -1.89 1.66
N VAL A 299 -7.99 -1.89 0.41
CA VAL A 299 -8.84 -1.93 -0.79
C VAL A 299 -9.46 -3.31 -0.99
N HIS A 300 -8.65 -4.37 -1.00
CA HIS A 300 -9.08 -5.70 -1.46
C HIS A 300 -9.61 -6.64 -0.39
N GLY A 301 -9.15 -6.54 0.87
CA GLY A 301 -9.55 -7.47 1.93
C GLY A 301 -11.06 -7.48 2.19
N ASP A 302 -11.56 -8.58 2.75
CA ASP A 302 -12.98 -8.78 3.06
C ASP A 302 -13.19 -9.43 4.45
N ASP A 303 -14.43 -9.81 4.78
CA ASP A 303 -14.79 -10.43 6.07
C ASP A 303 -14.27 -11.88 6.23
N LYS A 304 -13.59 -12.45 5.22
CA LYS A 304 -12.86 -13.73 5.33
C LYS A 304 -11.37 -13.55 5.59
N GLY A 305 -10.84 -12.33 5.43
CA GLY A 305 -9.42 -12.03 5.58
C GLY A 305 -8.83 -11.26 4.42
N LEU A 306 -7.54 -11.51 4.17
CA LEU A 306 -6.78 -10.88 3.10
C LEU A 306 -7.27 -11.36 1.72
N VAL A 307 -7.10 -10.52 0.70
CA VAL A 307 -7.28 -10.86 -0.72
C VAL A 307 -6.09 -10.28 -1.46
N LEU A 308 -5.21 -11.14 -2.00
CA LEU A 308 -3.99 -10.69 -2.68
C LEU A 308 -4.17 -10.67 -4.20
N PRO A 309 -3.67 -9.63 -4.90
CA PRO A 309 -3.46 -9.67 -6.34
C PRO A 309 -2.42 -10.76 -6.71
N PRO A 310 -2.71 -11.62 -7.70
CA PRO A 310 -1.81 -12.70 -8.11
C PRO A 310 -0.38 -12.31 -8.42
N LYS A 311 -0.11 -11.09 -8.91
CA LYS A 311 1.26 -10.66 -9.18
C LYS A 311 2.12 -10.57 -7.94
N VAL A 312 1.58 -10.11 -6.80
CA VAL A 312 2.33 -9.91 -5.55
C VAL A 312 2.11 -11.01 -4.50
N ALA A 313 1.14 -11.91 -4.69
CA ALA A 313 0.87 -12.99 -3.74
C ALA A 313 2.07 -13.95 -3.62
N ALA A 314 2.60 -14.14 -2.39
CA ALA A 314 3.73 -15.04 -2.12
C ALA A 314 3.44 -16.46 -2.64
N VAL A 315 2.26 -16.99 -2.32
CA VAL A 315 1.67 -18.18 -2.94
C VAL A 315 0.51 -17.72 -3.81
N GLN A 316 0.56 -18.02 -5.12
CA GLN A 316 -0.51 -17.75 -6.06
C GLN A 316 -1.58 -18.84 -6.05
N VAL A 317 -1.13 -20.09 -5.88
CA VAL A 317 -1.97 -21.28 -5.94
C VAL A 317 -1.65 -22.21 -4.77
N ILE A 318 -2.65 -22.59 -3.99
CA ILE A 318 -2.52 -23.62 -2.95
C ILE A 318 -3.26 -24.89 -3.35
N VAL A 319 -2.56 -26.01 -3.38
CA VAL A 319 -3.15 -27.34 -3.64
C VAL A 319 -3.53 -27.99 -2.32
N VAL A 320 -4.77 -28.47 -2.20
CA VAL A 320 -5.30 -29.08 -0.97
C VAL A 320 -5.89 -30.45 -1.30
N PRO A 321 -5.38 -31.54 -0.69
CA PRO A 321 -5.97 -32.86 -0.82
C PRO A 321 -7.31 -32.91 -0.07
N VAL A 322 -8.30 -33.56 -0.69
CA VAL A 322 -9.63 -33.80 -0.13
C VAL A 322 -9.81 -35.32 0.06
N PRO A 323 -9.10 -35.92 1.05
CA PRO A 323 -9.24 -37.34 1.32
C PRO A 323 -10.68 -37.66 1.74
N PHE A 324 -11.18 -38.80 1.27
CA PHE A 324 -12.47 -39.35 1.67
C PHE A 324 -12.25 -40.73 2.26
N LYS A 325 -13.23 -41.21 3.05
CA LYS A 325 -13.16 -42.54 3.64
C LYS A 325 -13.03 -43.59 2.53
N ASP A 326 -12.17 -44.59 2.77
CA ASP A 326 -11.93 -45.73 1.89
C ASP A 326 -11.32 -45.37 0.50
N ALA A 327 -10.74 -44.17 0.37
CA ALA A 327 -10.03 -43.73 -0.84
C ALA A 327 -8.50 -43.90 -0.75
N ASP A 328 -7.86 -44.09 -1.90
CA ASP A 328 -6.40 -44.08 -2.02
C ASP A 328 -5.85 -42.67 -1.74
N THR A 329 -5.42 -42.47 -0.50
CA THR A 329 -4.89 -41.19 -0.03
C THR A 329 -3.50 -40.91 -0.63
N GLN A 330 -2.73 -41.95 -0.94
CA GLN A 330 -1.40 -41.79 -1.55
C GLN A 330 -1.54 -41.27 -2.98
N ALA A 331 -2.44 -41.85 -3.79
CA ALA A 331 -2.71 -41.36 -5.15
C ALA A 331 -3.18 -39.89 -5.17
N ILE A 332 -3.95 -39.45 -4.17
CA ILE A 332 -4.33 -38.03 -4.02
C ILE A 332 -3.11 -37.17 -3.70
N PHE A 333 -2.25 -37.59 -2.78
CA PHE A 333 -1.07 -36.83 -2.39
C PHE A 333 -0.05 -36.74 -3.53
N ASP A 334 0.17 -37.83 -4.26
CA ASP A 334 1.02 -37.87 -5.46
C ASP A 334 0.48 -36.95 -6.56
N ALA A 335 -0.85 -36.92 -6.76
CA ALA A 335 -1.50 -35.99 -7.68
C ALA A 335 -1.34 -34.51 -7.25
N CYS A 336 -1.43 -34.21 -5.95
CA CYS A 336 -1.14 -32.88 -5.42
C CYS A 336 0.31 -32.47 -5.71
N VAL A 337 1.29 -33.32 -5.40
CA VAL A 337 2.72 -33.04 -5.64
C VAL A 337 3.02 -32.89 -7.14
N SER A 338 2.42 -33.73 -7.99
CA SER A 338 2.52 -33.62 -9.46
C SER A 338 1.92 -32.33 -10.00
N THR A 339 0.80 -31.87 -9.43
CA THR A 339 0.15 -30.59 -9.75
C THR A 339 1.04 -29.41 -9.36
N VAL A 340 1.59 -29.39 -8.14
CA VAL A 340 2.55 -28.36 -7.71
C VAL A 340 3.74 -28.31 -8.67
N LYS A 341 4.39 -29.45 -8.92
CA LYS A 341 5.54 -29.54 -9.83
C LYS A 341 5.20 -28.98 -11.22
N THR A 342 4.06 -29.38 -11.78
CA THR A 342 3.59 -28.95 -13.11
C THR A 342 3.42 -27.43 -13.20
N LEU A 343 2.81 -26.81 -12.20
CA LEU A 343 2.54 -25.37 -12.22
C LEU A 343 3.80 -24.55 -11.87
N SER A 344 4.64 -25.04 -10.96
CA SER A 344 5.92 -24.40 -10.63
C SER A 344 6.93 -24.46 -11.79
N GLU A 345 6.97 -25.56 -12.55
CA GLU A 345 7.73 -25.63 -13.82
C GLU A 345 7.26 -24.59 -14.86
N ALA A 346 6.01 -24.13 -14.77
CA ALA A 346 5.44 -23.10 -15.65
C ALA A 346 5.64 -21.66 -15.14
N GLY A 347 6.40 -21.47 -14.05
CA GLY A 347 6.73 -20.18 -13.45
C GLY A 347 5.72 -19.65 -12.41
N LEU A 348 4.77 -20.48 -11.95
CA LEU A 348 3.78 -20.10 -10.95
C LEU A 348 4.28 -20.39 -9.53
N ARG A 349 3.92 -19.53 -8.57
CA ARG A 349 4.24 -19.74 -7.14
C ARG A 349 3.19 -20.63 -6.50
N VAL A 350 3.46 -21.93 -6.45
CA VAL A 350 2.49 -22.95 -6.04
C VAL A 350 3.01 -23.78 -4.85
N GLU A 351 2.14 -23.99 -3.87
CA GLU A 351 2.41 -24.84 -2.69
C GLU A 351 1.32 -25.93 -2.53
N THR A 352 1.52 -26.87 -1.61
CA THR A 352 0.52 -27.87 -1.23
C THR A 352 0.42 -28.01 0.29
N ASP A 353 -0.81 -28.09 0.81
CA ASP A 353 -1.07 -28.30 2.24
C ASP A 353 -1.41 -29.76 2.54
N LEU A 354 -0.38 -30.58 2.74
CA LEU A 354 -0.52 -32.01 3.03
C LEU A 354 -0.73 -32.35 4.52
N ARG A 355 -0.83 -31.34 5.41
CA ARG A 355 -0.97 -31.54 6.87
C ARG A 355 -2.19 -32.41 7.20
N ASP A 356 -1.99 -33.59 7.77
CA ASP A 356 -3.05 -34.59 8.04
C ASP A 356 -3.86 -34.26 9.31
N ASN A 357 -3.25 -33.56 10.26
CA ASN A 357 -3.88 -33.08 11.50
C ASN A 357 -4.96 -32.00 11.29
N TYR A 358 -5.15 -31.47 10.07
CA TYR A 358 -6.16 -30.47 9.75
C TYR A 358 -7.14 -30.94 8.67
N SER A 359 -8.44 -30.76 8.93
CA SER A 359 -9.49 -31.02 7.93
C SER A 359 -9.36 -30.09 6.72
N PRO A 360 -9.79 -30.50 5.50
CA PRO A 360 -9.79 -29.64 4.32
C PRO A 360 -10.49 -28.29 4.57
N GLY A 361 -11.63 -28.27 5.26
CA GLY A 361 -12.33 -27.04 5.61
C GLY A 361 -11.54 -26.08 6.49
N TRP A 362 -10.68 -26.58 7.39
CA TRP A 362 -9.76 -25.73 8.16
C TRP A 362 -8.69 -25.12 7.26
N LYS A 363 -8.10 -25.93 6.37
CA LYS A 363 -7.10 -25.47 5.39
C LYS A 363 -7.69 -24.40 4.47
N TYR A 364 -8.95 -24.58 4.04
CA TYR A 364 -9.65 -23.61 3.21
C TYR A 364 -9.74 -22.24 3.92
N SER A 365 -10.20 -22.21 5.17
CA SER A 365 -10.24 -20.97 5.97
C SER A 365 -8.85 -20.36 6.19
N HIS A 366 -7.83 -21.17 6.47
CA HIS A 366 -6.46 -20.71 6.69
C HIS A 366 -5.88 -20.01 5.44
N TRP A 367 -6.02 -20.61 4.26
CA TRP A 367 -5.51 -20.02 3.03
C TRP A 367 -6.42 -18.93 2.46
N GLU A 368 -7.73 -18.93 2.75
CA GLU A 368 -8.62 -17.79 2.49
C GLU A 368 -8.26 -16.58 3.38
N MET A 369 -7.96 -16.79 4.66
CA MET A 369 -7.46 -15.74 5.58
C MET A 369 -6.16 -15.12 5.09
N LYS A 370 -5.21 -15.95 4.65
CA LYS A 370 -3.93 -15.52 4.06
C LYS A 370 -4.05 -14.95 2.65
N GLY A 371 -5.24 -14.98 2.05
CA GLY A 371 -5.53 -14.34 0.77
C GLY A 371 -4.89 -14.97 -0.46
N VAL A 372 -4.57 -16.28 -0.42
CA VAL A 372 -4.04 -16.99 -1.60
C VAL A 372 -5.06 -16.91 -2.75
N PRO A 373 -4.69 -16.38 -3.94
CA PRO A 373 -5.66 -16.07 -4.99
C PRO A 373 -6.48 -17.25 -5.51
N LEU A 374 -5.87 -18.42 -5.63
CA LEU A 374 -6.48 -19.63 -6.18
C LEU A 374 -6.22 -20.84 -5.28
N ARG A 375 -7.27 -21.60 -4.97
CA ARG A 375 -7.14 -22.93 -4.35
C ARG A 375 -7.46 -24.01 -5.39
N ILE A 376 -6.65 -25.06 -5.42
CA ILE A 376 -6.94 -26.30 -6.14
C ILE A 376 -7.30 -27.37 -5.12
N GLU A 377 -8.46 -27.99 -5.29
CA GLU A 377 -8.98 -29.08 -4.46
C GLU A 377 -8.89 -30.39 -5.28
N ILE A 378 -8.24 -31.41 -4.73
CA ILE A 378 -8.07 -32.72 -5.39
C ILE A 378 -8.63 -33.82 -4.50
N GLY A 379 -9.74 -34.44 -4.91
CA GLY A 379 -10.32 -35.61 -4.24
C GLY A 379 -10.50 -36.81 -5.19
N PRO A 380 -11.06 -37.93 -4.68
CA PRO A 380 -11.22 -39.16 -5.46
C PRO A 380 -12.06 -38.99 -6.73
N LYS A 381 -13.06 -38.10 -6.68
CA LYS A 381 -13.95 -37.81 -7.82
C LYS A 381 -13.25 -37.03 -8.93
N ASP A 382 -12.23 -36.27 -8.58
CA ASP A 382 -11.49 -35.41 -9.48
C ASP A 382 -10.44 -36.25 -10.23
N LEU A 383 -9.73 -37.13 -9.51
CA LEU A 383 -8.86 -38.16 -10.10
C LEU A 383 -9.61 -39.09 -11.06
N ALA A 384 -10.78 -39.59 -10.65
CA ALA A 384 -11.62 -40.48 -11.48
C ALA A 384 -12.15 -39.83 -12.77
N LYS A 385 -12.10 -38.49 -12.85
CA LYS A 385 -12.47 -37.70 -14.04
C LYS A 385 -11.27 -37.06 -14.74
N SER A 386 -10.05 -37.27 -14.23
CA SER A 386 -8.84 -36.58 -14.67
C SER A 386 -8.99 -35.05 -14.72
N GLN A 387 -9.60 -34.48 -13.68
CA GLN A 387 -9.82 -33.05 -13.49
C GLN A 387 -9.31 -32.60 -12.11
N VAL A 388 -9.26 -31.29 -11.87
CA VAL A 388 -9.16 -30.70 -10.52
C VAL A 388 -10.21 -29.62 -10.33
N ARG A 389 -10.70 -29.47 -9.11
CA ARG A 389 -11.60 -28.37 -8.72
C ARG A 389 -10.76 -27.15 -8.41
N VAL A 390 -11.02 -26.01 -9.03
CA VAL A 390 -10.39 -24.74 -8.67
C VAL A 390 -11.40 -23.77 -8.06
N VAL A 391 -10.95 -22.98 -7.08
CA VAL A 391 -11.77 -22.04 -6.32
C VAL A 391 -11.05 -20.70 -6.19
N ARG A 392 -11.67 -19.63 -6.69
CA ARG A 392 -11.13 -18.26 -6.64
C ARG A 392 -11.34 -17.61 -5.28
N ARG A 393 -10.34 -16.87 -4.77
CA ARG A 393 -10.43 -16.16 -3.49
C ARG A 393 -11.31 -14.91 -3.53
N ASP A 394 -11.27 -14.18 -4.63
CA ASP A 394 -11.94 -12.87 -4.80
C ASP A 394 -13.47 -12.96 -4.94
N THR A 395 -13.96 -14.09 -5.46
CA THR A 395 -15.36 -14.33 -5.85
C THR A 395 -15.97 -15.55 -5.18
N SER A 396 -15.14 -16.48 -4.68
CA SER A 396 -15.54 -17.84 -4.28
C SER A 396 -16.09 -18.71 -5.43
N ASP A 397 -15.92 -18.27 -6.69
CA ASP A 397 -16.31 -19.01 -7.90
C ASP A 397 -15.59 -20.35 -7.98
N LYS A 398 -16.28 -21.36 -8.52
CA LYS A 398 -15.80 -22.74 -8.62
C LYS A 398 -15.90 -23.27 -10.04
N THR A 399 -14.80 -23.77 -10.56
CA THR A 399 -14.72 -24.42 -11.89
C THR A 399 -13.98 -25.74 -11.78
N ASP A 400 -14.22 -26.66 -12.72
CA ASP A 400 -13.44 -27.89 -12.87
C ASP A 400 -12.55 -27.72 -14.11
N ILE A 401 -11.26 -28.00 -13.99
CA ILE A 401 -10.29 -27.90 -15.10
C ILE A 401 -9.60 -29.25 -15.35
N PRO A 402 -9.23 -29.60 -16.59
CA PRO A 402 -8.56 -30.88 -16.89
C PRO A 402 -7.19 -31.01 -16.21
N MET A 403 -6.79 -32.23 -15.85
CA MET A 403 -5.44 -32.54 -15.33
C MET A 403 -4.35 -32.62 -16.42
N ALA A 404 -4.72 -32.49 -17.70
CA ALA A 404 -3.76 -32.51 -18.80
C ALA A 404 -2.79 -31.30 -18.67
N LYS A 405 -1.48 -31.57 -18.60
CA LYS A 405 -0.43 -30.62 -18.19
C LYS A 405 -0.56 -29.23 -18.83
N GLU A 406 -0.59 -29.16 -20.16
CA GLU A 406 -0.64 -27.90 -20.91
C GLU A 406 -1.96 -27.14 -20.63
N MET A 407 -3.10 -27.81 -20.75
CA MET A 407 -4.42 -27.24 -20.49
C MET A 407 -4.59 -26.75 -19.04
N MET A 408 -4.01 -27.45 -18.06
CA MET A 408 -4.02 -27.02 -16.66
C MET A 408 -3.21 -25.73 -16.47
N VAL A 409 -1.98 -25.68 -17.02
CA VAL A 409 -1.10 -24.51 -16.92
C VAL A 409 -1.76 -23.28 -17.55
N ASP A 410 -2.32 -23.43 -18.75
CA ASP A 410 -2.95 -22.31 -19.48
C ASP A 410 -4.20 -21.80 -18.75
N GLN A 411 -5.08 -22.70 -18.28
CA GLN A 411 -6.28 -22.29 -17.54
C GLN A 411 -5.95 -21.68 -16.17
N VAL A 412 -4.94 -22.17 -15.46
CA VAL A 412 -4.52 -21.54 -14.19
C VAL A 412 -3.95 -20.15 -14.43
N LYS A 413 -3.12 -19.94 -15.47
CA LYS A 413 -2.61 -18.61 -15.85
C LYS A 413 -3.76 -17.66 -16.20
N GLU A 414 -4.67 -18.09 -17.08
CA GLU A 414 -5.84 -17.29 -17.48
C GLU A 414 -6.73 -16.92 -16.28
N ILE A 415 -6.92 -17.82 -15.31
CA ILE A 415 -7.68 -17.54 -14.08
C ILE A 415 -6.97 -16.51 -13.20
N LEU A 416 -5.64 -16.61 -13.04
CA LEU A 416 -4.88 -15.63 -12.26
C LEU A 416 -4.90 -14.24 -12.91
N ASP A 417 -4.75 -14.15 -14.24
CA ASP A 417 -4.88 -12.88 -14.96
C ASP A 417 -6.30 -12.29 -14.83
N LYS A 418 -7.35 -13.13 -14.91
CA LYS A 418 -8.74 -12.73 -14.64
C LYS A 418 -8.96 -12.23 -13.21
N ILE A 419 -8.31 -12.83 -12.20
CA ILE A 419 -8.38 -12.34 -10.81
C ILE A 419 -7.72 -10.96 -10.71
N GLN A 420 -6.50 -10.79 -11.25
CA GLN A 420 -5.78 -9.51 -11.24
C GLN A 420 -6.63 -8.39 -11.87
N GLN A 421 -7.21 -8.63 -13.05
CA GLN A 421 -8.06 -7.65 -13.74
C GLN A 421 -9.39 -7.41 -13.00
N ASN A 422 -9.99 -8.44 -12.41
CA ASN A 422 -11.24 -8.32 -11.66
C ASN A 422 -11.05 -7.45 -10.39
N LEU A 423 -9.97 -7.66 -9.64
CA LEU A 423 -9.64 -6.84 -8.47
C LEU A 423 -9.49 -5.37 -8.84
N LEU A 424 -8.76 -5.06 -9.93
CA LEU A 424 -8.58 -3.68 -10.39
C LEU A 424 -9.91 -3.07 -10.85
N ASN A 425 -10.72 -3.81 -11.61
CA ASN A 425 -12.02 -3.33 -12.09
C ASN A 425 -12.99 -3.03 -10.93
N VAL A 426 -13.12 -3.94 -9.97
CA VAL A 426 -14.01 -3.78 -8.81
C VAL A 426 -13.53 -2.65 -7.91
N ALA A 427 -12.21 -2.55 -7.65
CA ALA A 427 -11.65 -1.45 -6.88
C ALA A 427 -11.85 -0.10 -7.59
N LYS A 428 -11.63 -0.05 -8.90
CA LYS A 428 -11.86 1.15 -9.74
C LYS A 428 -13.32 1.58 -9.70
N GLN A 429 -14.26 0.66 -9.91
CA GLN A 429 -15.69 0.95 -9.82
C GLN A 429 -16.06 1.53 -8.45
N LYS A 430 -15.65 0.89 -7.35
CA LYS A 430 -15.91 1.39 -5.98
C LYS A 430 -15.33 2.78 -5.74
N ARG A 431 -14.13 3.05 -6.26
CA ARG A 431 -13.46 4.37 -6.18
C ARG A 431 -14.22 5.41 -7.00
N ASP A 432 -14.66 5.06 -8.21
CA ASP A 432 -15.38 5.94 -9.13
C ASP A 432 -16.81 6.27 -8.60
N GLU A 433 -17.52 5.30 -8.01
CA GLU A 433 -18.81 5.49 -7.30
C GLU A 433 -18.70 6.40 -6.05
N CYS A 434 -17.49 6.55 -5.53
CA CYS A 434 -17.18 7.49 -4.45
C CYS A 434 -16.82 8.89 -4.94
N ILE A 435 -16.63 9.12 -6.25
CA ILE A 435 -16.36 10.46 -6.79
C ILE A 435 -17.66 11.27 -6.87
N LYS A 436 -17.67 12.44 -6.22
CA LYS A 436 -18.73 13.44 -6.37
C LYS A 436 -18.13 14.70 -7.00
N LYS A 437 -18.51 15.01 -8.24
CA LYS A 437 -18.23 16.30 -8.86
C LYS A 437 -19.22 17.35 -8.32
N ILE A 438 -18.72 18.44 -7.76
CA ILE A 438 -19.52 19.52 -7.15
C ILE A 438 -19.14 20.88 -7.74
N ARG A 439 -19.95 21.91 -7.50
CA ARG A 439 -19.67 23.32 -7.84
C ARG A 439 -19.90 24.29 -6.69
N THR A 440 -20.63 23.91 -5.63
CA THR A 440 -20.95 24.82 -4.50
C THR A 440 -20.41 24.32 -3.16
N TRP A 441 -20.39 25.20 -2.16
CA TRP A 441 -20.00 24.84 -0.79
C TRP A 441 -20.96 23.85 -0.13
N ASP A 442 -22.27 24.00 -0.35
CA ASP A 442 -23.28 23.16 0.30
C ASP A 442 -23.18 21.71 -0.23
N GLU A 443 -22.99 21.54 -1.54
CA GLU A 443 -22.71 20.24 -2.17
C GLU A 443 -21.41 19.61 -1.64
N PHE A 444 -20.39 20.42 -1.36
CA PHE A 444 -19.12 19.96 -0.79
C PHE A 444 -19.30 19.45 0.64
N VAL A 445 -20.05 20.17 1.48
CA VAL A 445 -20.36 19.74 2.86
C VAL A 445 -21.18 18.45 2.86
N GLU A 446 -22.21 18.35 2.01
CA GLU A 446 -23.01 17.13 1.85
C GLU A 446 -22.13 15.93 1.45
N ALA A 447 -21.29 16.10 0.42
CA ALA A 447 -20.42 15.05 -0.09
C ALA A 447 -19.36 14.61 0.95
N LEU A 448 -18.82 15.53 1.74
CA LEU A 448 -17.87 15.25 2.81
C LEU A 448 -18.54 14.45 3.95
N GLY A 449 -19.78 14.82 4.31
CA GLY A 449 -20.61 14.05 5.24
C GLY A 449 -20.86 12.63 4.74
N GLN A 450 -21.15 12.48 3.45
CA GLN A 450 -21.33 11.19 2.75
C GLN A 450 -20.04 10.39 2.50
N LYS A 451 -18.90 10.77 3.10
CA LYS A 451 -17.61 10.06 2.93
C LYS A 451 -17.15 9.97 1.47
N LYS A 452 -17.48 10.95 0.61
CA LYS A 452 -17.11 10.95 -0.82
C LYS A 452 -15.72 11.54 -1.08
N LEU A 453 -15.16 11.17 -2.22
CA LEU A 453 -14.01 11.81 -2.86
C LEU A 453 -14.54 12.98 -3.72
N ILE A 454 -14.16 14.22 -3.43
CA ILE A 454 -14.87 15.39 -3.96
C ILE A 454 -14.04 16.03 -5.06
N LEU A 455 -14.59 16.19 -6.26
CA LEU A 455 -13.94 16.91 -7.37
C LEU A 455 -14.60 18.28 -7.54
N ALA A 456 -13.86 19.35 -7.23
CA ALA A 456 -14.39 20.70 -7.12
C ALA A 456 -13.60 21.72 -7.97
N PRO A 457 -14.25 22.74 -8.56
CA PRO A 457 -13.57 23.83 -9.25
C PRO A 457 -12.95 24.78 -8.21
N TRP A 458 -11.65 25.03 -8.31
CA TRP A 458 -10.90 25.78 -7.29
C TRP A 458 -10.03 26.88 -7.90
N CYS A 459 -9.86 27.98 -7.16
CA CYS A 459 -9.09 29.16 -7.61
C CYS A 459 -7.57 29.05 -7.43
N ASP A 460 -7.07 27.96 -6.83
CA ASP A 460 -5.63 27.72 -6.58
C ASP A 460 -4.97 28.76 -5.65
N GLU A 461 -5.62 29.04 -4.52
CA GLU A 461 -5.12 29.98 -3.51
C GLU A 461 -5.03 29.31 -2.14
N GLU A 462 -3.87 29.40 -1.48
CA GLU A 462 -3.63 28.79 -0.16
C GLU A 462 -4.64 29.22 0.91
N GLU A 463 -5.01 30.50 0.96
CA GLU A 463 -5.95 31.01 1.97
C GLU A 463 -7.33 30.37 1.85
N VAL A 464 -7.74 29.99 0.64
CA VAL A 464 -8.98 29.25 0.41
C VAL A 464 -8.86 27.79 0.86
N GLU A 465 -7.69 27.17 0.72
CA GLU A 465 -7.45 25.82 1.28
C GLU A 465 -7.40 25.86 2.82
N LYS A 466 -6.74 26.86 3.41
CA LYS A 466 -6.72 27.11 4.87
C LYS A 466 -8.13 27.33 5.42
N ASP A 467 -8.95 28.13 4.75
CA ASP A 467 -10.35 28.35 5.10
C ASP A 467 -11.18 27.05 5.00
N VAL A 468 -11.13 26.32 3.88
CA VAL A 468 -11.84 25.02 3.75
C VAL A 468 -11.44 24.04 4.86
N LYS A 469 -10.15 23.96 5.19
CA LYS A 469 -9.61 23.11 6.28
C LYS A 469 -10.08 23.56 7.66
N ALA A 470 -10.26 24.87 7.88
CA ALA A 470 -10.81 25.44 9.11
C ALA A 470 -12.33 25.20 9.22
N ARG A 471 -13.12 25.51 8.18
CA ARG A 471 -14.59 25.36 8.15
C ARG A 471 -15.07 23.90 8.25
N THR A 472 -14.21 22.94 7.90
CA THR A 472 -14.49 21.49 8.01
C THR A 472 -13.91 20.82 9.25
N LYS A 473 -13.19 21.57 10.11
CA LYS A 473 -12.62 21.06 11.35
C LYS A 473 -13.73 20.74 12.37
N GLY A 474 -13.54 19.67 13.16
CA GLY A 474 -14.53 19.18 14.13
C GLY A 474 -15.16 17.86 13.69
N GLU A 475 -16.45 17.67 13.95
CA GLU A 475 -17.19 16.42 13.69
C GLU A 475 -17.12 15.96 12.22
N MET A 476 -17.08 16.92 11.29
CA MET A 476 -16.94 16.63 9.86
C MET A 476 -15.55 16.14 9.44
N GLY A 477 -14.52 16.26 10.29
CA GLY A 477 -13.13 15.92 9.96
C GLY A 477 -12.53 16.82 8.88
N ALA A 478 -11.44 17.54 9.22
CA ALA A 478 -10.85 18.54 8.35
C ALA A 478 -10.52 17.98 6.94
N ALA A 479 -11.10 18.61 5.93
CA ALA A 479 -10.82 18.36 4.53
C ALA A 479 -9.60 19.15 4.06
N LYS A 480 -8.92 18.64 3.04
CA LYS A 480 -7.81 19.29 2.35
C LYS A 480 -7.79 18.91 0.87
N THR A 481 -6.93 19.54 0.07
CA THR A 481 -6.65 19.01 -1.27
C THR A 481 -5.91 17.67 -1.17
N LEU A 482 -6.22 16.77 -2.10
CA LEU A 482 -5.54 15.49 -2.27
C LEU A 482 -4.55 15.62 -3.44
N CYS A 483 -5.07 15.96 -4.62
CA CYS A 483 -4.29 16.43 -5.75
C CYS A 483 -5.17 17.21 -6.75
N THR A 484 -4.55 18.04 -7.57
CA THR A 484 -5.10 18.49 -8.86
C THR A 484 -4.78 17.38 -9.87
N PRO A 485 -5.77 16.62 -10.38
CA PRO A 485 -5.50 15.54 -11.32
C PRO A 485 -4.92 16.08 -12.63
N PHE A 486 -4.08 15.30 -13.31
CA PHE A 486 -3.60 15.69 -14.64
C PHE A 486 -4.66 15.54 -15.73
N ASP A 487 -5.52 14.52 -15.60
CA ASP A 487 -6.74 14.43 -16.41
C ASP A 487 -7.79 15.40 -15.85
N GLN A 488 -7.93 16.54 -16.50
CA GLN A 488 -8.81 17.64 -16.11
C GLN A 488 -10.11 17.59 -16.92
N PRO A 489 -11.29 17.50 -16.29
CA PRO A 489 -12.54 17.82 -16.97
C PRO A 489 -12.50 19.25 -17.49
N VAL A 490 -13.24 19.54 -18.57
CA VAL A 490 -13.40 20.92 -19.07
C VAL A 490 -13.85 21.84 -17.94
N LEU A 491 -13.18 22.98 -17.81
CA LEU A 491 -13.54 24.07 -16.92
C LEU A 491 -14.18 25.18 -17.78
N GLU A 492 -15.49 25.32 -17.67
CA GLU A 492 -16.27 26.29 -18.45
C GLU A 492 -15.89 27.73 -18.06
N GLU A 493 -15.88 28.64 -19.03
CA GLU A 493 -15.60 30.06 -18.75
C GLU A 493 -16.64 30.62 -17.75
N GLY A 494 -16.18 31.44 -16.80
CA GLY A 494 -17.01 31.94 -15.71
C GLY A 494 -17.28 30.94 -14.58
N THR A 495 -16.75 29.70 -14.62
CA THR A 495 -16.84 28.78 -13.48
C THR A 495 -16.21 29.40 -12.24
N LEU A 496 -16.95 29.46 -11.14
CA LEU A 496 -16.48 29.98 -9.86
C LEU A 496 -15.92 28.89 -8.96
N CYS A 497 -15.02 29.29 -8.07
CA CYS A 497 -14.44 28.48 -7.02
C CYS A 497 -15.51 28.10 -5.98
N PHE A 498 -15.69 26.81 -5.73
CA PHE A 498 -16.75 26.28 -4.86
C PHE A 498 -16.78 26.88 -3.45
N ALA A 499 -15.62 27.31 -2.92
CA ALA A 499 -15.45 27.76 -1.55
C ALA A 499 -15.38 29.29 -1.37
N SER A 500 -14.93 30.02 -2.41
CA SER A 500 -14.61 31.46 -2.31
C SER A 500 -15.33 32.36 -3.32
N GLY A 501 -16.04 31.81 -4.32
CA GLY A 501 -16.74 32.58 -5.36
C GLY A 501 -15.83 33.33 -6.34
N LYS A 502 -14.50 33.27 -6.18
CA LYS A 502 -13.52 33.78 -7.16
C LYS A 502 -13.55 32.92 -8.45
N PRO A 503 -13.06 33.41 -9.61
CA PRO A 503 -12.88 32.56 -10.79
C PRO A 503 -12.05 31.31 -10.47
N ALA A 504 -12.54 30.13 -10.89
CA ALA A 504 -11.80 28.89 -10.77
C ALA A 504 -10.69 28.81 -11.82
N ARG A 505 -9.59 28.11 -11.49
CA ARG A 505 -8.45 27.86 -12.38
C ARG A 505 -8.34 26.40 -12.83
N LYS A 506 -8.81 25.47 -12.00
CA LYS A 506 -8.66 24.02 -12.20
C LYS A 506 -9.68 23.24 -11.40
N TRP A 507 -9.92 21.99 -11.79
CA TRP A 507 -10.57 20.99 -10.94
C TRP A 507 -9.54 20.37 -9.98
N THR A 508 -9.90 20.20 -8.73
CA THR A 508 -9.03 19.61 -7.70
C THR A 508 -9.81 18.59 -6.88
N TYR A 509 -9.16 17.48 -6.53
CA TYR A 509 -9.72 16.50 -5.59
C TYR A 509 -9.50 16.96 -4.16
N TRP A 510 -10.56 16.82 -3.37
CA TRP A 510 -10.62 17.14 -1.95
C TRP A 510 -11.20 15.97 -1.17
N GLY A 511 -10.88 15.91 0.11
CA GLY A 511 -11.51 15.00 1.05
C GLY A 511 -10.81 14.98 2.40
N ARG A 512 -11.26 14.06 3.27
CA ARG A 512 -10.48 13.66 4.45
C ARG A 512 -9.26 12.86 4.00
N SER A 513 -8.20 12.87 4.79
CA SER A 513 -6.96 12.10 4.54
C SER A 513 -6.68 11.14 5.70
N TYR A 514 -5.86 10.12 5.45
CA TYR A 514 -5.01 9.50 6.47
C TYR A 514 -3.81 10.39 6.84
#